data_AF-A0A0D5CLI9-F1
#
_entry.id   AF-A0A0D5CLI9-F1
#
_cell.length_a   1.000
_cell.length_b   1.000
_cell.length_c   1.000
_cell.angle_alpha   90.00
_cell.angle_beta   90.00
_cell.angle_gamma   90.00
#
_symmetry.space_group_name_H-M   'P 1'
#
loop_
_entity.id
_entity.type
_entity.pdbx_description
1 polymer ?
#
loop_
_entity_poly.entity_id
_entity_poly.type
_entity_poly.pdbx_seq_one_letter_code
_entity_poly.pdbx_strand_id
1 'polypeptide(L)'
;MDPVRRLMFWLRVPFVADAALVVIGIALLVGGDGVGWWVLVFAGLRAVVGVVAIVWIAPRMIARLAPGSEPPAPDAGDARR
;
A
#
# COMPACT_ATOMS: atom_id res chain seq x y z
N MET A 1 -0.96 -0.57 20.98
CA MET A 1 -1.91 -0.45 19.85
C MET A 1 -1.71 -1.65 18.94
N ASP A 2 -2.77 -2.35 18.57
CA ASP A 2 -2.68 -3.52 17.68
C ASP A 2 -2.01 -3.14 16.35
N PRO A 3 -0.92 -3.82 15.95
CA PRO A 3 -0.21 -3.56 14.68
C PRO A 3 -1.14 -3.63 13.46
N VAL A 4 -2.11 -4.55 13.51
CA VAL A 4 -3.12 -4.75 12.46
C VAL A 4 -4.06 -3.55 12.34
N ARG A 5 -4.53 -2.97 13.46
CA ARG A 5 -5.38 -1.77 13.44
C ARG A 5 -4.64 -0.57 12.84
N ARG A 6 -3.36 -0.41 13.18
CA ARG A 6 -2.51 0.65 12.63
C ARG A 6 -2.30 0.47 11.13
N LEU A 7 -2.07 -0.77 10.67
CA LEU A 7 -1.95 -1.10 9.25
C LEU A 7 -3.24 -0.78 8.49
N MET A 8 -4.39 -1.22 9.01
CA MET A 8 -5.69 -0.95 8.41
C MET A 8 -6.03 0.55 8.38
N PHE A 9 -5.66 1.30 9.41
CA PHE A 9 -5.81 2.75 9.42
C PHE A 9 -5.01 3.40 8.28
N TRP A 10 -3.74 3.04 8.14
CA TRP A 10 -2.87 3.55 7.08
C TRP A 10 -3.34 3.17 5.68
N LEU A 11 -4.01 2.02 5.52
CA LEU A 11 -4.60 1.63 4.25
C LEU A 11 -5.92 2.36 3.96
N ARG A 12 -6.73 2.61 4.99
CA ARG A 12 -8.05 3.25 4.87
C ARG A 12 -7.94 4.74 4.55
N VAL A 13 -6.96 5.44 5.13
CA VAL A 13 -6.74 6.87 4.91
C VAL A 13 -6.61 7.25 3.44
N PRO A 14 -5.71 6.65 2.63
CA PRO A 14 -5.58 7.00 1.22
C PRO A 14 -6.85 6.67 0.44
N PHE A 15 -7.51 5.54 0.72
CA PHE A 15 -8.75 5.17 0.06
C PHE A 15 -9.88 6.20 0.30
N VAL A 16 -10.03 6.65 1.55
CA VAL A 16 -11.01 7.70 1.91
C VAL A 16 -10.64 9.03 1.24
N ALA A 17 -9.35 9.36 1.15
CA ALA A 17 -8.90 10.57 0.46
C ALA A 17 -9.22 10.53 -1.04
N ASP A 18 -9.00 9.39 -1.71
CA ASP A 18 -9.34 9.22 -3.12
C ASP A 18 -10.86 9.31 -3.35
N ALA A 19 -11.67 8.70 -2.48
CA ALA A 19 -13.13 8.82 -2.54
C ALA A 19 -13.60 10.27 -2.36
N ALA A 20 -13.00 11.00 -1.40
CA ALA A 20 -13.29 12.41 -1.19
C ALA A 20 -12.90 13.25 -2.42
N LEU A 21 -11.74 12.99 -3.02
CA LEU A 21 -11.30 13.66 -4.25
C LEU A 21 -12.27 13.41 -5.40
N VAL A 22 -12.79 12.20 -5.55
CA VAL A 22 -13.81 11.89 -6.57
C VAL A 22 -15.09 12.70 -6.33
N VAL A 23 -15.58 12.74 -5.08
CA VAL A 23 -16.77 13.53 -4.73
C VAL A 23 -16.54 15.02 -5.01
N ILE A 24 -15.38 15.55 -4.63
CA ILE A 24 -15.00 16.95 -4.89
C ILE A 24 -14.92 17.23 -6.40
N GLY A 25 -14.26 16.37 -7.16
CA GLY A 25 -14.13 16.52 -8.62
C GLY A 25 -15.49 16.53 -9.31
N ILE A 26 -16.41 15.66 -8.91
CA ILE A 26 -17.79 15.64 -9.40
C ILE A 26 -18.51 16.94 -9.01
N ALA A 27 -18.42 17.36 -7.75
CA ALA A 27 -19.08 18.58 -7.28
C ALA A 27 -18.60 19.84 -8.05
N LEU A 28 -17.29 19.93 -8.32
CA LEU A 28 -16.71 21.00 -9.12
C LEU A 28 -17.24 20.99 -10.57
N LEU A 29 -17.32 19.81 -11.20
CA LEU A 29 -17.87 19.69 -12.56
C LEU A 29 -19.36 20.07 -12.62
N VAL A 30 -20.15 19.67 -11.62
CA VAL A 30 -21.57 20.08 -11.51
C VAL A 30 -21.68 21.60 -11.33
N GLY A 31 -20.74 22.22 -10.62
CA GLY A 31 -20.61 23.67 -10.50
C GLY A 31 -20.13 24.40 -11.76
N GLY A 32 -19.81 23.67 -12.84
CA GLY A 32 -19.30 24.23 -14.09
C GLY A 32 -17.81 24.55 -14.08
N ASP A 33 -17.08 24.11 -13.04
CA ASP A 33 -15.65 24.39 -12.89
C ASP A 33 -14.81 23.29 -13.55
N GLY A 34 -14.09 23.66 -14.62
CA GLY A 34 -13.27 22.72 -15.42
C GLY A 34 -12.13 22.07 -14.63
N VAL A 35 -11.76 22.63 -13.47
CA VAL A 35 -10.77 22.04 -12.56
C VAL A 35 -11.19 20.65 -12.07
N GLY A 36 -12.50 20.40 -11.96
CA GLY A 36 -13.03 19.10 -11.53
C GLY A 36 -12.56 17.93 -12.39
N TRP A 37 -12.35 18.16 -13.70
CA TRP A 37 -11.81 17.15 -14.61
C TRP A 37 -10.39 16.73 -14.20
N TRP A 38 -9.52 17.70 -13.89
CA TRP A 38 -8.15 17.41 -13.45
C TRP A 38 -8.10 16.71 -12.10
N VAL A 39 -9.02 17.05 -11.19
CA VAL A 39 -9.15 16.38 -9.89
C VAL A 39 -9.53 14.91 -10.08
N LEU A 40 -10.47 14.60 -10.99
CA LEU A 40 -10.85 13.22 -11.31
C LEU A 40 -9.72 12.44 -11.98
N VAL A 41 -9.01 13.04 -12.93
CA VAL A 41 -7.84 12.42 -13.56
C VAL A 41 -6.77 12.10 -12.52
N PHE A 42 -6.48 13.04 -11.60
CA PHE A 42 -5.53 12.82 -10.53
C PHE A 42 -5.97 11.70 -9.59
N ALA A 43 -7.23 11.71 -9.13
CA ALA A 43 -7.78 10.67 -8.27
C ALA A 43 -7.73 9.29 -8.95
N GLY A 44 -8.07 9.22 -10.24
CA GLY A 44 -7.99 8.01 -11.04
C GLY A 44 -6.57 7.50 -11.18
N LEU A 45 -5.62 8.35 -11.57
CA LEU A 45 -4.21 7.97 -11.70
C LEU A 45 -3.64 7.49 -10.37
N ARG A 46 -3.98 8.18 -9.28
CA ARG A 46 -3.53 7.83 -7.93
C ARG A 46 -4.07 6.48 -7.47
N ALA A 47 -5.35 6.20 -7.73
CA ALA A 47 -5.94 4.90 -7.45
C ALA A 47 -5.23 3.78 -8.24
N VAL A 48 -4.94 4.01 -9.53
CA VAL A 48 -4.18 3.06 -10.36
C VAL A 48 -2.79 2.81 -9.80
N VAL A 49 -2.04 3.86 -9.44
CA VAL A 49 -0.71 3.73 -8.82
C VAL A 49 -0.79 2.96 -7.50
N GLY A 50 -1.81 3.21 -6.67
CA GLY A 50 -2.05 2.47 -5.43
C GLY A 50 -2.29 0.97 -5.68
N VAL A 51 -3.11 0.64 -6.68
CA VAL A 51 -3.37 -0.77 -7.07
C VAL A 51 -2.09 -1.42 -7.59
N VAL A 52 -1.37 -0.77 -8.51
CA VAL A 52 -0.11 -1.29 -9.08
C VAL A 52 0.90 -1.54 -7.97
N ALA A 53 1.05 -0.59 -7.03
CA ALA A 53 1.94 -0.73 -5.89
C ALA A 53 1.59 -1.97 -5.06
N ILE A 54 0.32 -2.18 -4.71
CA ILE A 54 -0.12 -3.37 -3.95
C ILE A 54 0.15 -4.66 -4.73
N VAL A 55 -0.25 -4.70 -6.00
CA VAL A 55 -0.13 -5.90 -6.85
C VAL A 55 1.33 -6.29 -7.09
N TRP A 56 2.26 -5.33 -7.12
CA TRP A 56 3.69 -5.61 -7.27
C TRP A 56 4.42 -5.87 -5.94
N ILE A 57 4.08 -5.13 -4.89
CA ILE A 57 4.76 -5.21 -3.59
C ILE A 57 4.35 -6.49 -2.86
N ALA A 58 3.07 -6.88 -2.89
CA ALA A 58 2.58 -8.08 -2.21
C ALA A 58 3.31 -9.37 -2.63
N PRO A 59 3.44 -9.73 -3.93
CA PRO A 59 4.19 -10.92 -4.33
C PRO A 59 5.68 -10.81 -4.00
N ARG A 60 6.26 -9.62 -4.10
CA ARG A 60 7.69 -9.40 -3.81
C ARG A 60 8.02 -9.49 -2.32
N MET A 61 7.07 -9.16 -1.44
CA MET A 61 7.22 -9.35 0.01
C MET A 61 7.03 -10.81 0.42
N ILE A 62 6.04 -11.51 -0.14
CA ILE A 62 5.83 -12.95 0.12
C ILE A 62 7.04 -13.76 -0.36
N ALA A 63 7.62 -13.41 -1.50
CA ALA A 63 8.85 -14.02 -2.00
C ALA A 63 10.08 -13.79 -1.08
N ARG A 64 10.11 -12.70 -0.31
CA ARG A 64 11.17 -12.42 0.69
C ARG A 64 10.92 -13.11 2.04
N LEU A 65 9.68 -13.53 2.31
CA LEU A 65 9.28 -14.28 3.50
C LEU A 65 9.30 -15.80 3.27
N ALA A 66 9.54 -16.26 2.03
CA ALA A 66 9.77 -17.67 1.75
C ALA A 66 11.06 -18.16 2.47
N PRO A 67 10.96 -19.19 3.33
CA PRO A 67 11.98 -19.54 4.31
C PRO A 67 13.15 -20.26 3.64
N GLY A 68 14.38 -19.74 3.81
CA GLY A 68 15.58 -20.34 3.23
C GLY A 68 16.89 -19.87 3.83
N SER A 69 16.90 -19.33 5.04
CA SER A 69 18.15 -19.03 5.75
C SER A 69 17.91 -19.06 7.25
N GLU A 70 17.62 -20.26 7.76
CA GLU A 70 17.96 -20.61 9.13
C GLU A 70 19.50 -20.52 9.20
N PRO A 71 20.08 -19.64 10.04
CA PRO A 71 21.52 -19.66 10.24
C PRO A 71 21.90 -21.05 10.77
N PRO A 72 22.93 -21.71 10.23
CA PRO A 72 23.35 -23.00 10.76
C PRO A 72 23.61 -22.82 12.27
N ALA A 73 23.01 -23.70 13.07
CA ALA A 73 23.21 -23.73 14.51
C ALA A 73 24.72 -23.73 14.80
N PRO A 74 25.19 -22.98 15.82
CA PRO A 74 26.60 -22.97 16.16
C PRO A 74 27.05 -24.40 16.43
N ASP A 75 28.00 -24.87 15.63
CA ASP A 75 28.57 -26.20 15.73
C ASP A 75 28.94 -26.47 17.18
N ALA A 76 28.29 -27.47 17.77
CA ALA A 76 28.65 -28.05 19.06
C ALA A 76 29.96 -28.84 18.92
N GLY A 77 31.03 -28.15 18.55
CA GLY A 77 32.34 -28.69 18.17
C GLY A 77 33.50 -28.23 19.04
N ASP A 78 33.27 -27.45 20.09
CA ASP A 78 34.31 -26.95 20.99
C ASP A 78 34.45 -27.77 22.28
N ALA A 79 34.47 -29.10 22.18
CA ALA A 79 34.56 -29.95 23.38
C ALA A 79 35.56 -31.11 23.35
N ARG A 80 36.20 -31.46 22.23
CA ARG A 80 37.25 -32.51 22.22
C ARG A 80 38.23 -32.39 21.05
N ARG A 81 39.30 -31.62 21.21
CA ARG A 81 40.66 -32.07 20.84
C ARG A 81 41.75 -31.13 21.32
#